data_AF-A0A7J2J811-F1
#
_entry.id   AF-A0A7J2J811-F1
#
_cell.length_a   1.000
_cell.length_b   1.000
_cell.length_c   1.000
_cell.angle_alpha   90.00
_cell.angle_beta   90.00
_cell.angle_gamma   90.00
#
_symmetry.space_group_name_H-M   'P 1'
#
loop_
_entity.id
_entity.type
_entity.pdbx_description
1 polymer ?
#
loop_
_entity_poly.entity_id
_entity_poly.type
_entity_poly.pdbx_seq_one_letter_code
_entity_poly.pdbx_strand_id
1 'polypeptide(L)'
;MGEGGKVYAIDTDEKLLEFVNNNAKQKGLNNIITVLTKDKLELPKESLDFVFMRNMTHHISNRVSYFKDLKKFLKPYGKVVIIEYKKGKPFTFRGMFGHYVSKETIVQEMEKAGYVLE
;
A
#
# COMPACT_ATOMS: atom_id res chain seq x y z
N MET A 1 -14.96 -8.88 2.47
CA MET A 1 -15.42 -7.66 3.15
C MET A 1 -16.92 -7.81 3.41
N GLY A 2 -17.42 -7.40 4.57
CA GLY A 2 -18.87 -7.39 4.84
C GLY A 2 -19.58 -6.23 4.13
N GLU A 3 -20.91 -6.22 4.16
CA GLU A 3 -21.78 -5.29 3.43
C GLU A 3 -21.58 -3.79 3.77
N GLY A 4 -20.82 -3.45 4.81
CA GLY A 4 -20.51 -2.06 5.21
C GLY A 4 -19.05 -1.61 5.05
N GLY A 5 -18.16 -2.45 4.51
CA GLY A 5 -16.73 -2.11 4.41
C GLY A 5 -16.45 -1.06 3.34
N LYS A 6 -15.60 -0.07 3.63
CA LYS A 6 -15.11 0.93 2.65
C LYS A 6 -13.69 0.59 2.18
N VAL A 7 -13.39 0.84 0.91
CA VAL A 7 -12.08 0.66 0.30
C VAL A 7 -11.57 2.00 -0.20
N TYR A 8 -10.39 2.41 0.25
CA TYR A 8 -9.68 3.54 -0.34
C TYR A 8 -8.69 3.02 -1.38
N ALA A 9 -8.92 3.34 -2.65
CA ALA A 9 -8.00 3.05 -3.75
C ALA A 9 -7.12 4.27 -3.99
N ILE A 10 -5.82 4.15 -3.76
CA ILE A 10 -4.90 5.29 -3.70
C ILE A 10 -3.81 5.11 -4.73
N ASP A 11 -3.60 6.11 -5.57
CA ASP A 11 -2.56 6.10 -6.58
C ASP A 11 -2.08 7.53 -6.89
N THR A 12 -0.90 7.64 -7.50
CA THR A 12 -0.36 8.89 -8.05
C THR A 12 -0.80 9.17 -9.48
N ASP A 13 -1.32 8.15 -10.17
CA ASP A 13 -1.81 8.26 -11.55
C ASP A 13 -3.34 8.32 -11.59
N GLU A 14 -3.86 9.47 -12.02
CA GLU A 14 -5.29 9.71 -12.18
C GLU A 14 -5.97 8.72 -13.15
N LYS A 15 -5.26 8.26 -14.19
CA LYS A 15 -5.80 7.30 -15.17
C LYS A 15 -6.01 5.93 -14.55
N LEU A 16 -5.15 5.52 -13.62
CA LEU A 16 -5.32 4.26 -12.88
C LEU A 16 -6.53 4.34 -11.94
N LEU A 17 -6.75 5.49 -11.31
CA LEU A 17 -7.92 5.72 -10.46
C LEU A 17 -9.21 5.76 -11.29
N GLU A 18 -9.19 6.37 -12.48
CA GLU A 18 -10.32 6.32 -13.40
C GLU A 18 -10.66 4.88 -13.81
N PHE A 19 -9.64 4.07 -14.13
CA PHE A 19 -9.80 2.65 -14.41
C PHE A 19 -10.45 1.90 -13.24
N VAL A 20 -10.02 2.16 -12.00
CA VAL A 20 -10.62 1.57 -10.79
C VAL A 20 -12.08 1.98 -10.65
N ASN A 21 -12.41 3.26 -10.81
CA ASN A 21 -13.78 3.78 -10.73
C ASN A 21 -14.69 3.14 -11.79
N ASN A 22 -14.21 3.00 -13.03
CA ASN A 22 -14.98 2.39 -14.11
C ASN A 22 -15.24 0.89 -13.83
N ASN A 23 -14.24 0.16 -13.34
CA ASN A 23 -14.41 -1.23 -12.93
C ASN A 23 -15.37 -1.39 -11.74
N ALA A 24 -15.29 -0.49 -10.76
CA ALA A 24 -16.20 -0.49 -9.61
C ALA A 24 -17.65 -0.30 -10.05
N LYS A 25 -17.91 0.69 -10.92
CA LYS A 25 -19.24 0.96 -11.51
C LYS A 25 -19.78 -0.26 -12.27
N GLN A 26 -18.97 -0.87 -13.14
CA GLN A 26 -19.37 -2.05 -13.91
C GLN A 26 -19.74 -3.24 -13.02
N LYS A 27 -19.11 -3.36 -11.85
CA LYS A 27 -19.37 -4.43 -10.87
C LYS A 27 -20.41 -4.07 -9.81
N GLY A 28 -21.03 -2.89 -9.90
CA GLY A 28 -21.99 -2.41 -8.89
C GLY A 28 -21.37 -2.15 -7.51
N LEU A 29 -20.05 -1.94 -7.43
CA LEU A 29 -19.35 -1.69 -6.17
C LEU A 29 -19.43 -0.19 -5.83
N ASN A 30 -20.19 0.12 -4.79
CA ASN A 30 -20.47 1.48 -4.30
C ASN A 30 -19.61 1.86 -3.08
N ASN A 31 -18.71 0.98 -2.65
CA ASN A 31 -17.90 1.15 -1.45
C ASN A 31 -16.42 1.47 -1.71
N ILE A 32 -16.04 1.72 -2.97
CA ILE A 32 -14.69 2.09 -3.38
C ILE A 32 -14.60 3.62 -3.52
N ILE A 33 -13.62 4.21 -2.84
CA ILE A 33 -13.31 5.64 -2.85
C ILE A 33 -11.91 5.80 -3.43
N THR A 34 -11.78 6.43 -4.58
CA THR A 34 -10.47 6.72 -5.17
C THR A 34 -9.86 8.00 -4.58
N VAL A 35 -8.58 7.98 -4.26
CA VAL A 35 -7.83 9.11 -3.71
C VAL A 35 -6.56 9.31 -4.53
N LEU A 36 -6.47 10.45 -5.22
CA LEU A 36 -5.23 10.87 -5.88
C LEU A 36 -4.27 11.44 -4.83
N THR A 37 -3.07 10.90 -4.76
CA THR A 37 -1.99 11.41 -3.91
C THR A 37 -0.78 11.78 -4.77
N LYS A 38 -0.02 12.81 -4.42
CA LYS A 38 1.24 13.14 -5.12
C LYS A 38 2.39 13.14 -4.13
N ASP A 39 2.37 14.10 -3.23
CA ASP A 39 3.45 14.29 -2.25
C ASP A 39 3.08 13.75 -0.87
N LYS A 40 1.83 13.90 -0.46
CA LYS A 40 1.37 13.59 0.89
C LYS A 40 0.04 12.85 0.86
N LEU A 41 0.02 11.70 1.52
CA LEU A 41 -1.18 10.93 1.75
C LEU A 41 -2.05 11.62 2.81
N GLU A 42 -3.31 11.87 2.50
CA GLU A 42 -4.28 12.42 3.43
C GLU A 42 -5.52 11.52 3.50
N LEU A 43 -5.65 10.82 4.62
CA LEU A 43 -6.77 9.95 4.94
C LEU A 43 -7.32 10.30 6.33
N PRO A 44 -8.55 9.87 6.66
CA PRO A 44 -9.05 10.01 8.02
C PRO A 44 -8.11 9.29 9.00
N LYS A 45 -7.72 9.99 10.07
CA LYS A 45 -6.86 9.43 11.12
C LYS A 45 -7.54 8.26 11.82
N GLU A 46 -6.74 7.28 12.26
CA GLU A 46 -7.21 6.14 13.06
C GLU A 46 -8.47 5.45 12.50
N SER A 47 -8.55 5.31 11.17
CA SER A 47 -9.77 4.84 10.50
C SER A 47 -9.59 3.53 9.75
N LEU A 48 -8.35 3.15 9.42
CA LEU A 48 -8.06 1.98 8.60
C LEU A 48 -7.85 0.75 9.47
N ASP A 49 -8.64 -0.30 9.20
CA ASP A 49 -8.41 -1.64 9.77
C ASP A 49 -7.24 -2.35 9.08
N PHE A 50 -7.06 -2.14 7.78
CA PHE A 50 -5.97 -2.73 6.99
C PHE A 50 -5.47 -1.76 5.91
N VAL A 51 -4.16 -1.77 5.66
CA VAL A 51 -3.54 -1.22 4.46
C VAL A 51 -2.96 -2.39 3.66
N PHE A 52 -3.34 -2.50 2.39
CA PHE A 52 -2.88 -3.55 1.50
C PHE A 52 -2.01 -2.96 0.40
N MET A 53 -0.78 -3.47 0.27
CA MET A 53 0.22 -2.97 -0.66
C MET A 53 0.78 -4.14 -1.46
N ARG A 54 0.66 -4.09 -2.79
CA ARG A 54 1.13 -5.15 -3.67
C ARG A 54 2.10 -4.61 -4.72
N ASN A 55 3.32 -5.15 -4.73
CA ASN A 55 4.37 -4.86 -5.70
C ASN A 55 4.65 -3.36 -5.90
N MET A 56 4.55 -2.60 -4.83
CA MET A 56 4.83 -1.15 -4.85
C MET A 56 5.90 -0.76 -3.83
N THR A 57 6.24 -1.61 -2.86
CA THR A 57 7.08 -1.23 -1.72
C THR A 57 8.48 -0.82 -2.16
N HIS A 58 9.00 -1.45 -3.21
CA HIS A 58 10.25 -1.07 -3.85
C HIS A 58 10.24 0.32 -4.52
N HIS A 59 9.09 0.91 -4.80
CA HIS A 59 8.97 2.27 -5.35
C HIS A 59 8.96 3.37 -4.29
N ILE A 60 8.78 3.03 -3.01
CA ILE A 60 8.76 4.02 -1.93
C ILE A 60 10.19 4.42 -1.55
N SER A 61 10.45 5.72 -1.63
CA SER A 61 11.64 6.35 -1.03
C SER A 61 11.44 6.54 0.48
N ASN A 62 12.51 6.38 1.26
CA ASN A 62 12.49 6.51 2.73
C ASN A 62 11.33 5.75 3.41
N ARG A 63 11.26 4.43 3.18
CA ARG A 63 10.19 3.54 3.65
C ARG A 63 9.91 3.64 5.16
N VAL A 64 10.94 3.81 5.98
CA VAL A 64 10.75 3.97 7.44
C VAL A 64 9.92 5.20 7.75
N SER A 65 10.19 6.35 7.12
CA SER A 65 9.37 7.56 7.31
C SER A 65 7.96 7.36 6.78
N TYR A 66 7.83 6.77 5.58
CA TYR A 66 6.52 6.48 4.98
C TYR A 66 5.66 5.63 5.91
N PHE A 67 6.20 4.54 6.44
CA PHE A 67 5.45 3.65 7.34
C PHE A 67 5.14 4.30 8.69
N LYS A 68 6.01 5.20 9.21
CA LYS A 68 5.70 6.01 10.40
C LYS A 68 4.53 6.96 10.16
N ASP A 69 4.47 7.59 8.99
CA ASP A 69 3.36 8.46 8.63
C ASP A 69 2.06 7.67 8.41
N LEU A 70 2.16 6.50 7.77
CA LEU A 70 1.02 5.60 7.53
C LEU A 70 0.32 5.18 8.83
N LYS A 71 1.06 5.03 9.94
CA LYS A 71 0.48 4.71 11.27
C LYS A 71 -0.60 5.69 11.70
N LYS A 72 -0.50 6.97 11.30
CA LYS A 72 -1.47 8.02 11.68
C LYS A 72 -2.89 7.70 11.20
N PHE A 73 -3.03 6.88 10.15
CA PHE A 73 -4.30 6.50 9.54
C PHE A 73 -4.81 5.14 10.01
N LEU A 74 -3.93 4.28 10.55
CA LEU A 74 -4.30 2.98 11.07
C LEU A 74 -4.99 3.12 12.44
N LYS A 75 -6.04 2.33 12.66
CA LYS A 75 -6.56 2.09 14.01
C LYS A 75 -5.47 1.47 14.89
N PRO A 76 -5.59 1.50 16.23
CA PRO A 76 -4.60 0.88 17.13
C PRO A 76 -4.32 -0.61 16.85
N TYR A 77 -5.32 -1.34 16.32
CA TYR A 77 -5.22 -2.75 15.93
C TYR A 77 -5.03 -2.96 14.41
N GLY A 78 -4.86 -1.87 13.66
CA GLY A 78 -4.81 -1.90 12.20
C GLY A 78 -3.52 -2.54 11.69
N LYS A 79 -3.62 -3.25 10.56
CA LYS A 79 -2.48 -4.02 10.00
C LYS A 79 -2.04 -3.51 8.64
N VAL A 80 -0.77 -3.71 8.33
CA VAL A 80 -0.22 -3.47 6.98
C VAL A 80 0.13 -4.83 6.38
N VAL A 81 -0.47 -5.13 5.24
CA VAL A 81 -0.25 -6.37 4.49
C VAL A 81 0.54 -6.03 3.23
N ILE A 82 1.76 -6.55 3.14
CA ILE A 82 2.68 -6.30 2.03
C ILE A 82 2.89 -7.59 1.24
N ILE A 83 2.59 -7.54 -0.05
CA ILE A 83 2.95 -8.57 -1.02
C ILE A 83 4.02 -7.98 -1.94
N GLU A 84 5.23 -8.52 -1.89
CA GLU A 84 6.37 -8.04 -2.67
C GLU A 84 7.02 -9.20 -3.45
N TYR A 85 7.67 -8.86 -4.55
CA TYR A 85 8.44 -9.83 -5.31
C TYR A 85 9.64 -10.37 -4.53
N LYS A 86 9.98 -11.62 -4.82
CA LYS A 86 11.29 -12.18 -4.44
C LYS A 86 12.37 -11.62 -5.35
N LYS A 87 13.62 -11.66 -4.87
CA LYS A 87 14.81 -11.30 -5.65
C LYS A 87 14.78 -12.01 -7.00
N GLY A 88 14.85 -11.23 -8.08
CA GLY A 88 14.96 -11.76 -9.44
C GLY A 88 16.32 -12.38 -9.71
N LYS A 89 16.39 -13.26 -10.72
CA LYS A 89 17.67 -13.77 -11.23
C LYS A 89 18.49 -12.62 -11.86
N PRO A 90 19.84 -12.68 -11.83
CA PRO A 90 20.68 -11.79 -12.64
C PRO A 90 20.19 -11.90 -14.09
N PHE A 91 20.02 -10.78 -14.80
CA PHE A 91 19.46 -10.70 -16.17
C PHE A 91 17.93 -10.77 -16.32
N THR A 92 17.16 -10.82 -15.24
CA THR A 92 15.70 -10.52 -15.30
C THR A 92 15.46 -9.05 -15.01
N PHE A 93 14.34 -8.48 -15.51
CA PHE A 93 13.93 -7.10 -15.19
C PHE A 93 13.99 -6.82 -13.68
N ARG A 94 13.48 -7.74 -12.85
CA ARG A 94 13.53 -7.63 -11.38
C ARG A 94 14.94 -7.65 -10.81
N GLY A 95 15.85 -8.44 -11.39
CA GLY A 95 17.24 -8.52 -10.95
C GLY A 95 18.05 -7.30 -11.36
N MET A 96 17.78 -6.75 -12.55
CA MET A 96 18.53 -5.62 -13.12
C MET A 96 18.09 -4.27 -12.56
N PHE A 97 16.77 -4.06 -12.38
CA PHE A 97 16.20 -2.78 -11.95
C PHE A 97 15.80 -2.74 -10.47
N GLY A 98 16.05 -3.82 -9.71
CA GLY A 98 15.79 -3.83 -8.27
C GLY A 98 14.30 -3.73 -7.89
N HIS A 99 13.40 -4.28 -8.72
CA HIS A 99 11.95 -4.33 -8.43
C HIS A 99 11.61 -5.43 -7.39
N TYR A 100 12.25 -5.34 -6.23
CA TYR A 100 11.95 -6.14 -5.06
C TYR A 100 12.51 -5.45 -3.82
N VAL A 101 11.94 -5.76 -2.66
CA VAL A 101 12.57 -5.57 -1.36
C VAL A 101 12.59 -6.93 -0.69
N SER A 102 13.71 -7.33 -0.10
CA SER A 102 13.77 -8.62 0.60
C SER A 102 12.83 -8.60 1.82
N LYS A 103 12.32 -9.77 2.20
CA LYS A 103 11.45 -9.90 3.37
C LYS A 103 12.13 -9.35 4.62
N GLU A 104 13.41 -9.65 4.79
CA GLU A 104 14.21 -9.24 5.93
C GLU A 104 14.31 -7.71 6.01
N THR A 105 14.55 -7.04 4.89
CA THR A 105 14.60 -5.57 4.83
C THR A 105 13.23 -4.96 5.14
N ILE A 106 12.15 -5.50 4.57
CA ILE A 106 10.78 -5.04 4.88
C ILE A 106 10.50 -5.15 6.38
N VAL A 107 10.81 -6.31 6.99
CA VAL A 107 10.59 -6.52 8.44
C VAL A 107 11.39 -5.51 9.26
N GLN A 108 12.69 -5.35 8.99
CA GLN A 108 13.53 -4.42 9.73
C GLN A 108 13.08 -2.95 9.62
N GLU A 109 12.62 -2.54 8.43
CA GLU A 109 12.14 -1.17 8.23
C GLU A 109 10.77 -0.93 8.88
N MET A 110 9.89 -1.93 8.85
CA MET A 110 8.61 -1.91 9.55
C MET A 110 8.82 -1.86 11.07
N GLU A 111 9.75 -2.64 11.62
CA GLU A 111 10.13 -2.57 13.05
C GLU A 111 10.67 -1.18 13.43
N LYS A 112 11.56 -0.60 12.62
CA LYS A 112 12.05 0.79 12.81
C LYS A 112 10.94 1.84 12.71
N ALA A 113 9.86 1.54 11.99
CA ALA A 113 8.66 2.35 11.92
C ALA A 113 7.66 2.07 13.06
N GLY A 114 8.01 1.15 13.97
CA GLY A 114 7.26 0.81 15.17
C GLY A 114 6.19 -0.28 14.97
N TYR A 115 6.19 -1.00 13.85
CA TYR A 115 5.31 -2.14 13.64
C TYR A 115 5.90 -3.41 14.24
N VAL A 116 5.05 -4.41 14.45
CA VAL A 116 5.45 -5.75 14.88
C VAL A 116 4.92 -6.75 13.85
N LEU A 117 5.75 -7.74 13.50
CA LEU A 117 5.33 -8.82 12.63
C LEU A 117 4.46 -9.81 13.42
N GLU A 118 3.32 -10.20 12.84
CA GLU A 118 2.46 -11.27 13.33
C GLU A 118 2.76 -12.62 12.66
#